data_AF-A0A285VTL1-F1
#
_entry.id   AF-A0A285VTL1-F1
#
_cell.length_a   1.000
_cell.length_b   1.000
_cell.length_c   1.000
_cell.angle_alpha   90.00
_cell.angle_beta   90.00
_cell.angle_gamma   90.00
#
_symmetry.space_group_name_H-M   'P 1'
#
loop_
_entity.id
_entity.type
_entity.pdbx_description
1 polymer ?
#
loop_
_entity_poly.entity_id
_entity_poly.type
_entity_poly.pdbx_seq_one_letter_code
_entity_poly.pdbx_strand_id
1 'polypeptide(L)'
;MRLSLSTAADVQEELAQAVRARRREFKWSRQRLAEQSGVPAPTIKKFETTGQISLRQFLLLWQCVDRLERVSALAETPTQTPRSIEEVLSDE
;
A
#
# COMPACT_ATOMS: atom_id res chain seq x y z
N MET A 1 -17.76 12.44 -11.52
CA MET A 1 -16.98 11.19 -11.71
C MET A 1 -15.61 11.59 -12.20
N ARG A 2 -14.54 11.38 -11.42
CA ARG A 2 -13.17 11.59 -11.93
C ARG A 2 -12.86 10.47 -12.92
N LEU A 3 -12.51 10.81 -14.15
CA LEU A 3 -12.07 9.83 -15.15
C LEU A 3 -10.64 9.42 -14.79
N SER A 4 -10.45 8.17 -14.38
CA SER A 4 -9.15 7.55 -14.14
C SER A 4 -8.92 6.51 -15.22
N LEU A 5 -7.68 6.42 -15.73
CA LEU A 5 -7.27 5.37 -16.67
C LEU A 5 -7.11 4.01 -15.98
N SER A 6 -6.89 4.01 -14.66
CA SER A 6 -6.76 2.80 -13.86
C SER A 6 -8.09 2.46 -13.17
N THR A 7 -8.48 1.19 -13.28
CA THR A 7 -9.59 0.58 -12.54
C THR A 7 -9.14 0.14 -11.14
N ALA A 8 -10.10 -0.20 -10.27
CA ALA A 8 -9.79 -0.76 -8.96
C ALA A 8 -9.02 -2.09 -9.07
N ALA A 9 -9.28 -2.89 -10.11
CA ALA A 9 -8.58 -4.14 -10.35
C ALA A 9 -7.12 -3.91 -10.73
N ASP A 10 -6.84 -2.90 -11.56
CA ASP A 10 -5.47 -2.53 -11.94
C ASP A 10 -4.65 -2.14 -10.71
N VAL A 11 -5.22 -1.31 -9.83
CA VAL A 11 -4.55 -0.91 -8.58
C VAL A 11 -4.34 -2.11 -7.64
N GLN A 12 -5.29 -3.04 -7.56
CA GLN A 12 -5.11 -4.27 -6.77
C GLN A 12 -3.95 -5.12 -7.27
N GLU A 13 -3.82 -5.24 -8.60
CA GLU A 13 -2.73 -5.99 -9.22
C GLU A 13 -1.37 -5.29 -9.00
N GLU A 14 -1.30 -3.97 -9.18
CA GLU A 14 -0.09 -3.18 -8.91
C GLU A 14 0.37 -3.35 -7.44
N LEU A 15 -0.55 -3.28 -6.48
CA LEU A 15 -0.23 -3.47 -5.06
C LEU A 15 0.24 -4.90 -4.76
N ALA A 16 -0.38 -5.92 -5.37
CA ALA A 16 0.06 -7.30 -5.23
C ALA A 16 1.45 -7.55 -5.80
N GLN A 17 1.74 -6.98 -6.98
CA GLN A 17 3.05 -7.03 -7.61
C GLN A 17 4.11 -6.31 -6.75
N ALA A 18 3.77 -5.15 -6.17
CA ALA A 18 4.64 -4.39 -5.29
C ALA A 18 5.06 -5.18 -4.03
N VAL A 19 4.10 -5.86 -3.37
CA VAL A 19 4.40 -6.73 -2.22
C VAL A 19 5.25 -7.93 -2.64
N ARG A 20 4.91 -8.57 -3.77
CA ARG A 20 5.64 -9.73 -4.31
C ARG A 20 7.08 -9.39 -4.67
N ALA A 21 7.31 -8.23 -5.28
CA ALA A 21 8.63 -7.75 -5.67
C ALA A 21 9.52 -7.55 -4.44
N ARG A 22 9.06 -6.78 -3.45
CA ARG A 22 9.79 -6.54 -2.19
C ARG A 22 10.08 -7.83 -1.43
N ARG A 23 9.10 -8.75 -1.33
CA ARG A 23 9.32 -10.07 -0.71
C ARG A 23 10.47 -10.83 -1.40
N ARG A 24 10.55 -10.77 -2.73
CA ARG A 24 11.61 -11.41 -3.51
C ARG A 24 12.96 -10.71 -3.35
N GLU A 25 12.99 -9.39 -3.23
CA GLU A 25 14.19 -8.61 -2.91
C GLU A 25 14.78 -9.03 -1.56
N PHE A 26 13.93 -9.25 -0.54
CA PHE A 26 14.33 -9.83 0.74
C PHE A 26 14.65 -11.33 0.69
N LYS A 27 14.52 -11.98 -0.47
CA LYS A 27 14.68 -13.43 -0.68
C LYS A 27 13.77 -14.28 0.22
N TRP A 28 12.61 -13.76 0.59
CA TRP A 28 11.67 -14.48 1.45
C TRP A 28 10.76 -15.39 0.62
N SER A 29 10.55 -16.61 1.12
CA SER A 29 9.45 -17.46 0.64
C SER A 29 8.10 -16.89 1.13
N ARG A 30 7.00 -17.37 0.56
CA ARG A 30 5.66 -17.06 1.10
C ARG A 30 5.50 -17.57 2.53
N GLN A 31 6.12 -18.70 2.85
CA GLN A 31 6.11 -19.27 4.19
C GLN A 31 6.82 -18.34 5.18
N ARG A 32 7.98 -17.79 4.81
CA ARG A 32 8.69 -16.83 5.65
C ARG A 32 7.89 -15.54 5.86
N LEU A 33 7.25 -15.01 4.82
CA LEU A 33 6.37 -13.84 4.98
C LEU A 33 5.15 -14.17 5.85
N ALA A 34 4.62 -15.39 5.77
CA ALA A 34 3.52 -15.83 6.62
C ALA A 34 3.90 -15.85 8.11
N GLU A 35 5.11 -16.32 8.43
CA GLU A 35 5.65 -16.30 9.79
C GLU A 35 5.84 -14.87 10.32
N GLN A 36 6.29 -13.94 9.49
CA GLN A 36 6.50 -12.53 9.91
C GLN A 36 5.18 -11.75 10.05
N SER A 37 4.22 -11.97 9.16
CA SER A 37 2.98 -11.18 9.08
C SER A 37 1.80 -11.80 9.83
N GLY A 38 1.87 -13.09 10.17
CA GLY A 38 0.73 -13.87 10.66
C GLY A 38 -0.34 -14.15 9.61
N VAL A 39 -0.11 -13.80 8.32
CA VAL A 39 -1.04 -14.07 7.22
C VAL A 39 -0.70 -15.44 6.60
N PRO A 40 -1.64 -16.39 6.50
CA PRO A 40 -1.33 -17.73 5.98
C PRO A 40 -0.72 -17.72 4.57
N ALA A 41 0.28 -18.57 4.33
CA ALA A 41 0.94 -18.67 3.02
C ALA A 41 -0.01 -18.93 1.84
N PRO A 42 -1.11 -19.72 1.96
CA PRO A 42 -2.12 -19.83 0.91
C PRO A 42 -2.83 -18.51 0.60
N THR A 43 -3.09 -17.67 1.62
CA THR A 43 -3.67 -16.34 1.46
C THR A 43 -2.71 -15.41 0.74
N ILE A 44 -1.42 -15.45 1.10
CA ILE A 44 -0.36 -14.69 0.40
C ILE A 44 -0.29 -15.13 -1.08
N LYS A 45 -0.33 -16.45 -1.35
CA LYS A 45 -0.37 -16.97 -2.72
C LYS A 45 -1.57 -16.44 -3.49
N LYS A 46 -2.77 -16.47 -2.90
CA LYS A 46 -3.98 -15.94 -3.53
C LYS A 46 -3.80 -14.46 -3.87
N PHE A 47 -3.41 -13.65 -2.89
CA PHE A 47 -3.19 -12.21 -3.08
C PHE A 47 -2.19 -11.92 -4.20
N GLU A 48 -1.02 -12.55 -4.18
CA GLU A 48 0.01 -12.34 -5.21
C GLU A 48 -0.37 -12.80 -6.62
N THR A 49 -1.38 -13.66 -6.74
CA THR A 49 -1.86 -14.18 -8.03
C THR A 49 -3.10 -13.44 -8.53
N THR A 50 -3.98 -12.98 -7.64
CA THR A 50 -5.30 -12.44 -8.01
C THR A 50 -5.55 -11.00 -7.58
N GLY A 51 -4.64 -10.39 -6.82
CA GLY A 51 -4.84 -9.07 -6.21
C GLY A 51 -5.84 -9.05 -5.04
N GLN A 52 -6.49 -10.16 -4.73
CA GLN A 52 -7.58 -10.21 -3.75
C GLN A 52 -7.10 -10.56 -2.34
N ILE A 53 -7.36 -9.67 -1.39
CA ILE A 53 -7.09 -9.82 0.04
C ILE A 53 -7.97 -8.85 0.84
N SER A 54 -8.13 -9.08 2.15
CA SER A 54 -8.72 -8.06 3.03
C SER A 54 -7.75 -6.91 3.31
N LEU A 55 -8.25 -5.70 3.56
CA LEU A 55 -7.40 -4.54 3.90
C LEU A 55 -6.51 -4.83 5.13
N ARG A 56 -7.06 -5.44 6.19
CA ARG A 56 -6.29 -5.81 7.38
C ARG A 56 -5.08 -6.69 7.02
N GLN A 57 -5.29 -7.74 6.24
CA GLN A 57 -4.21 -8.64 5.87
C GLN A 57 -3.22 -7.97 4.91
N PHE A 58 -3.69 -7.11 4.00
CA PHE A 58 -2.80 -6.30 3.16
C PHE A 58 -1.86 -5.44 4.02
N LEU A 59 -2.37 -4.72 5.02
CA LEU A 59 -1.55 -3.90 5.91
C LEU A 59 -0.53 -4.74 6.69
N LEU A 60 -0.92 -5.94 7.15
CA LEU A 60 0.00 -6.89 7.79
C LEU A 60 1.10 -7.40 6.86
N LEU A 61 0.82 -7.58 5.57
CA LEU A 61 1.86 -7.89 4.59
C LEU A 61 2.75 -6.67 4.32
N TRP A 62 2.13 -5.50 4.15
CA TRP A 62 2.81 -4.26 3.80
C TRP A 62 3.83 -3.86 4.87
N GLN A 63 3.44 -3.86 6.14
CA GLN A 63 4.36 -3.53 7.26
C GLN A 63 5.59 -4.44 7.35
N CYS A 64 5.52 -5.66 6.80
CA CYS A 64 6.64 -6.58 6.78
C CYS A 64 7.59 -6.31 5.62
N VAL A 65 7.10 -5.70 4.53
CA VAL A 65 7.88 -5.48 3.30
C VAL A 65 8.22 -4.02 3.02
N ASP A 66 7.54 -3.08 3.68
CA ASP A 66 7.71 -1.63 3.54
C ASP A 66 7.14 -0.91 4.80
N ARG A 67 7.21 0.41 4.79
CA ARG A 67 6.73 1.31 5.84
C ARG A 67 5.23 1.57 5.73
N LEU A 68 4.49 1.40 6.83
CA LEU A 68 3.03 1.66 6.88
C LEU A 68 2.69 3.13 6.66
N GLU A 69 3.62 4.03 6.98
CA GLU A 69 3.49 5.47 6.78
C GLU A 69 3.17 5.82 5.31
N ARG A 70 3.66 5.02 4.36
CA ARG A 70 3.35 5.20 2.93
C ARG A 70 1.88 4.95 2.62
N VAL A 71 1.22 4.07 3.37
CA VAL A 71 -0.21 3.76 3.21
C VAL A 71 -1.05 4.73 4.04
N SER A 72 -0.59 5.13 5.24
CA SER A 72 -1.30 6.13 6.03
C SER A 72 -1.38 7.48 5.34
N ALA A 73 -0.39 7.83 4.51
CA ALA A 73 -0.40 9.03 3.68
C ALA A 73 -1.61 9.10 2.72
N LEU A 74 -2.28 7.99 2.41
CA LEU A 74 -3.52 7.98 1.63
C LEU A 74 -4.70 8.60 2.37
N ALA A 75 -4.65 8.63 3.70
CA ALA A 75 -5.68 9.23 4.56
C ALA A 75 -5.35 10.68 4.93
N GLU A 76 -4.14 11.17 4.61
CA GLU A 76 -3.79 12.55 4.84
C GLU A 76 -4.63 13.46 3.94
N THR A 77 -5.21 14.50 4.54
CA THR A 77 -5.82 15.57 3.75
C THR A 77 -4.66 16.37 3.16
N PRO A 78 -4.64 16.65 1.84
CA PRO A 78 -3.63 17.54 1.30
C PRO A 78 -3.70 18.85 2.08
N THR A 79 -2.64 19.15 2.83
CA THR A 79 -2.47 20.45 3.46
C THR A 79 -2.56 21.47 2.34
N GLN A 80 -3.45 22.45 2.48
CA GLN A 80 -3.58 23.50 1.49
C GLN A 80 -2.22 24.19 1.43
N THR A 81 -1.50 24.03 0.32
CA THR A 81 -0.39 24.91 0.02
C THR A 81 -0.99 26.32 -0.09
N PRO A 82 -0.49 27.31 0.68
CA PRO A 82 -1.01 28.66 0.63
C PRO A 82 -0.94 29.14 -0.82
N ARG A 83 -2.08 29.67 -1.29
CA ARG A 83 -2.27 30.00 -2.71
C ARG A 83 -1.79 31.41 -3.03
N SER A 84 -1.42 32.20 -2.03
CA SER A 84 -0.89 33.55 -2.17
C SER A 84 0.14 33.87 -1.09
N ILE A 85 0.91 34.93 -1.35
CA ILE A 85 1.86 35.52 -0.39
C ILE A 85 1.12 36.07 0.83
N GLU A 86 -0.05 36.71 0.65
CA GLU A 86 -0.88 37.16 1.78
C GLU A 86 -1.23 36.04 2.76
N GLU A 87 -1.54 34.83 2.28
CA GLU A 87 -1.94 33.71 3.14
C GLU A 87 -0.77 33.18 4.00
N VAL A 88 0.47 33.31 3.50
CA VAL A 88 1.68 32.97 4.27
C VAL A 88 1.96 34.00 5.37
N LEU A 89 1.70 35.28 5.09
CA LEU A 89 1.96 36.38 6.02
C LEU A 89 0.89 36.53 7.12
N SER A 90 -0.29 35.93 6.93
CA SER A 90 -1.38 35.94 7.92
C SER A 90 -1.27 34.87 9.01
N ASP A 91 -0.36 33.91 8.86
CA ASP A 91 -0.12 32.81 9.81
C ASP A 91 1.04 33.11 10.80
N GLU A 92 1.60 34.34 10.79
CA GLU A 92 2.51 34.88 11.82
C GLU A 92 1.77 35.80 12.81
#